data_AF-A0A0Q4BGR2-F1
#
_entry.id   AF-A0A0Q4BGR2-F1
#
_cell.length_a   1.000
_cell.length_b   1.000
_cell.length_c   1.000
_cell.angle_alpha   90.00
_cell.angle_beta   90.00
_cell.angle_gamma   90.00
#
_symmetry.space_group_name_H-M   'P 1'
#
loop_
_entity.id
_entity.type
_entity.pdbx_description
1 polymer ?
#
loop_
_entity_poly.entity_id
_entity_poly.type
_entity_poly.pdbx_seq_one_letter_code
_entity_poly.pdbx_strand_id
1 'polypeptide(L)'
;MSRNAKQKVLDPRTEAEEAAPEVWPPAERDSAPVGHDRAASYLEPRIVFESDDDLARQTANVTVYSRETATPRLIDALRRLPSDFFSILESGRRDVRFHVQPVLSASSPPLAEVRPSGPGDRRTYVVFLRGALELDDVVLRAVLVHELCHVILDHKAPIAWPREPHELRRAAAEMENEALRLADEIGFKEETWVLRDIISDLAHERGVEGHVLPSGDIRLPKDERFSNDF
;
A
#
# COMPACT_ATOMS: atom_id res chain seq x y z
N MET A 1 -10.63 -40.69 17.45
CA MET A 1 -9.96 -39.40 17.73
C MET A 1 -9.66 -38.74 16.39
N SER A 2 -10.36 -37.67 16.03
CA SER A 2 -10.13 -36.90 14.80
C SER A 2 -10.14 -35.42 15.15
N ARG A 3 -8.96 -34.79 15.09
CA ARG A 3 -8.79 -33.34 15.16
C ARG A 3 -8.04 -32.88 13.92
N ASN A 4 -8.72 -32.93 12.78
CA ASN A 4 -8.38 -32.11 11.63
C ASN A 4 -9.39 -30.98 11.58
N ALA A 5 -9.21 -29.99 12.45
CA ALA A 5 -9.81 -28.68 12.22
C ALA A 5 -9.11 -28.13 10.98
N LYS A 6 -9.77 -28.26 9.83
CA LYS A 6 -9.41 -27.51 8.61
C LYS A 6 -9.33 -26.05 9.03
N GLN A 7 -8.12 -25.52 9.10
CA GLN A 7 -7.87 -24.10 9.18
C GLN A 7 -8.45 -23.53 7.89
N LYS A 8 -9.69 -23.02 7.97
CA LYS A 8 -10.31 -22.25 6.90
C LYS A 8 -9.35 -21.10 6.65
N VAL A 9 -8.65 -21.13 5.51
CA VAL A 9 -7.97 -19.96 4.99
C VAL A 9 -9.08 -18.95 4.75
N LEU A 10 -9.20 -17.97 5.66
CA LEU A 10 -10.08 -16.82 5.49
C LEU A 10 -9.64 -16.14 4.19
N ASP A 11 -10.58 -16.00 3.25
CA ASP A 11 -10.37 -15.17 2.07
C ASP A 11 -10.25 -13.72 2.57
N PRO A 12 -9.13 -13.01 2.33
CA PRO A 12 -8.97 -11.62 2.75
C PRO A 12 -10.06 -10.69 2.17
N ARG A 13 -10.74 -11.12 1.09
CA ARG A 13 -11.90 -10.43 0.49
C ARG A 13 -13.15 -10.46 1.38
N THR A 14 -13.20 -11.32 2.39
CA THR A 14 -14.36 -11.46 3.30
C THR A 14 -14.32 -10.55 4.53
N GLU A 15 -13.24 -9.79 4.78
CA GLU A 15 -13.06 -9.07 6.06
C GLU A 15 -13.64 -7.65 6.10
N ALA A 16 -14.09 -7.11 4.96
CA ALA A 16 -14.65 -5.75 4.84
C ALA A 16 -15.94 -5.74 3.98
N GLU A 17 -17.06 -6.18 4.56
CA GLU A 17 -18.34 -6.32 3.83
C GLU A 17 -18.96 -4.95 3.46
N GLU A 18 -18.87 -3.96 4.35
CA GLU A 18 -19.44 -2.62 4.18
C GLU A 18 -18.38 -1.61 3.71
N ALA A 19 -18.78 -0.48 3.10
CA ALA A 19 -17.86 0.62 2.80
C ALA A 19 -17.69 1.54 4.01
N ALA A 20 -16.49 2.09 4.22
CA ALA A 20 -16.24 3.10 5.23
C ALA A 20 -16.68 4.49 4.73
N PRO A 21 -17.07 5.42 5.61
CA PRO A 21 -17.45 6.78 5.20
C PRO A 21 -16.32 7.48 4.45
N GLU A 22 -16.65 8.28 3.44
CA GLU A 22 -15.69 9.12 2.73
C GLU A 22 -15.08 10.16 3.68
N VAL A 23 -13.75 10.27 3.68
CA VAL A 23 -12.98 11.15 4.59
C VAL A 23 -12.10 12.13 3.84
N TRP A 24 -12.04 12.03 2.51
CA TRP A 24 -11.23 12.86 1.63
C TRP A 24 -12.08 13.40 0.49
N PRO A 25 -11.89 14.66 0.05
CA PRO A 25 -11.02 15.67 0.64
C PRO A 25 -11.57 16.19 1.99
N PRO A 26 -10.70 16.69 2.88
CA PRO A 26 -11.13 17.33 4.11
C PRO A 26 -11.77 18.69 3.81
N ALA A 27 -12.63 19.17 4.71
CA ALA A 27 -13.32 20.45 4.56
C ALA A 27 -12.36 21.65 4.45
N GLU A 28 -11.24 21.60 5.16
CA GLU A 28 -10.16 22.58 5.09
C GLU A 28 -8.85 21.86 4.75
N ARG A 29 -8.09 22.44 3.81
CA ARG A 29 -6.79 21.89 3.40
C ARG A 29 -5.69 22.46 4.27
N ASP A 30 -4.83 21.58 4.76
CA ASP A 30 -3.62 21.93 5.49
C ASP A 30 -2.45 21.09 4.96
N SER A 31 -1.69 21.70 4.05
CA SER A 31 -0.52 21.10 3.44
C SER A 31 0.75 21.22 4.30
N ALA A 32 0.66 21.74 5.53
CA ALA A 32 1.82 21.82 6.41
C ALA A 32 2.30 20.40 6.76
N PRO A 33 3.62 20.13 6.66
CA PRO A 33 4.15 18.82 6.97
C PRO A 33 3.96 18.48 8.45
N VAL A 34 3.61 17.23 8.73
CA VAL A 34 3.36 16.70 10.08
C VAL A 34 4.55 16.89 11.03
N GLY A 35 5.78 16.76 10.50
CA GLY A 35 7.00 16.86 11.30
C GLY A 35 7.38 15.56 12.00
N HIS A 36 8.62 15.51 12.50
CA HIS A 36 9.25 14.29 13.01
C HIS A 36 8.55 13.74 14.25
N ASP A 37 8.30 14.57 15.25
CA ASP A 37 7.84 14.11 16.57
C ASP A 37 6.41 13.55 16.51
N ARG A 38 5.52 14.21 15.77
CA ARG A 38 4.15 13.73 15.56
C ARG A 38 4.12 12.42 14.78
N ALA A 39 4.95 12.27 13.76
CA ALA A 39 5.11 11.01 13.03
C ALA A 39 5.66 9.87 13.93
N ALA A 40 6.65 10.18 14.77
CA ALA A 40 7.23 9.21 15.71
C ALA A 40 6.21 8.73 16.75
N SER A 41 5.50 9.66 17.39
CA SER A 41 4.45 9.34 18.37
C SER A 41 3.30 8.52 17.76
N TYR A 42 2.95 8.78 16.50
CA TYR A 42 1.94 8.00 15.79
C TYR A 42 2.38 6.55 15.55
N LEU A 43 3.62 6.36 15.09
CA LEU A 43 4.18 5.04 14.72
C LEU A 43 4.44 4.14 15.92
N GLU A 44 4.89 4.68 17.04
CA GLU A 44 5.34 3.90 18.21
C GLU A 44 4.37 2.78 18.64
N PRO A 45 3.04 3.01 18.78
CA PRO A 45 2.10 1.95 19.12
C PRO A 45 1.54 1.16 17.92
N ARG A 46 1.94 1.50 16.68
CA ARG A 46 1.31 1.01 15.45
C ARG A 46 2.20 0.14 14.58
N ILE A 47 3.48 0.03 14.92
CA ILE A 47 4.44 -0.79 14.18
C ILE A 47 4.69 -2.12 14.87
N VAL A 48 4.64 -3.19 14.09
CA VAL A 48 4.98 -4.55 14.50
C VAL A 48 6.24 -4.98 13.76
N PHE A 49 7.23 -5.42 14.54
CA PHE A 49 8.46 -6.03 14.07
C PHE A 49 8.45 -7.53 14.37
N GLU A 50 9.00 -8.31 13.46
CA GLU A 50 9.35 -9.71 13.72
C GLU A 50 10.45 -9.78 14.79
N SER A 51 10.53 -10.90 15.51
CA SER A 51 11.60 -11.13 16.48
C SER A 51 12.95 -11.34 15.77
N ASP A 52 14.07 -11.04 16.45
CA ASP A 52 15.41 -11.23 15.85
C ASP A 52 15.65 -12.69 15.42
N ASP A 53 15.17 -13.66 16.20
CA ASP A 53 15.25 -15.09 15.88
C ASP A 53 14.40 -15.45 14.65
N ASP A 54 13.22 -14.83 14.49
CA ASP A 54 12.38 -15.03 13.33
C ASP A 54 12.99 -14.40 12.08
N LEU A 55 13.52 -13.17 12.19
CA LEU A 55 14.21 -12.49 11.10
C LEU A 55 15.43 -13.27 10.63
N ALA A 56 16.27 -13.77 11.54
CA ALA A 56 17.45 -14.56 11.21
C ALA A 56 17.13 -15.85 10.46
N ARG A 57 15.92 -16.40 10.63
CA ARG A 57 15.43 -17.56 9.88
C ARG A 57 14.85 -17.21 8.51
N GLN A 58 14.43 -15.96 8.31
CA GLN A 58 13.73 -15.50 7.12
C GLN A 58 14.63 -14.78 6.12
N THR A 59 15.66 -14.07 6.58
CA THR A 59 16.52 -13.25 5.71
C THR A 59 17.95 -13.16 6.20
N ALA A 60 18.89 -12.98 5.27
CA ALA A 60 20.27 -12.63 5.58
C ALA A 60 20.44 -11.14 5.98
N ASN A 61 19.48 -10.28 5.61
CA ASN A 61 19.54 -8.83 5.81
C ASN A 61 18.87 -8.40 7.13
N VAL A 62 19.09 -9.12 8.23
CA VAL A 62 18.38 -8.92 9.52
C VAL A 62 18.42 -7.46 10.00
N THR A 63 19.58 -6.82 9.91
CA THR A 63 19.80 -5.44 10.38
C THR A 63 18.87 -4.41 9.70
N VAL A 64 18.48 -4.64 8.44
CA VAL A 64 17.59 -3.74 7.69
C VAL A 64 16.18 -3.70 8.29
N TYR A 65 15.73 -4.83 8.86
CA TYR A 65 14.40 -5.00 9.44
C TYR A 65 14.37 -4.81 10.96
N SER A 66 15.52 -4.56 11.59
CA SER A 66 15.57 -4.28 13.01
C SER A 66 14.82 -2.99 13.34
N ARG A 67 14.25 -2.92 14.54
CA ARG A 67 13.54 -1.74 15.02
C ARG A 67 14.38 -0.47 14.91
N GLU A 68 15.67 -0.56 15.24
CA GLU A 68 16.62 0.56 15.23
C GLU A 68 16.81 1.16 13.84
N THR A 69 16.92 0.31 12.80
CA THR A 69 17.15 0.74 11.42
C THR A 69 15.86 1.15 10.72
N ALA A 70 14.79 0.39 10.91
CA ALA A 70 13.55 0.57 10.16
C ALA A 70 12.70 1.75 10.67
N THR A 71 12.66 1.97 11.99
CA THR A 71 11.80 3.02 12.59
C THR A 71 12.15 4.43 12.07
N PRO A 72 13.42 4.87 12.06
CA PRO A 72 13.77 6.20 11.56
C PRO A 72 13.35 6.44 10.10
N ARG A 73 13.43 5.41 9.26
CA ARG A 73 13.07 5.50 7.85
C ARG A 73 11.57 5.64 7.64
N LEU A 74 10.78 4.93 8.44
CA LEU A 74 9.32 5.07 8.42
C LEU A 74 8.88 6.43 8.98
N ILE A 75 9.54 6.94 10.02
CA ILE A 75 9.32 8.31 10.51
C ILE A 75 9.65 9.33 9.42
N ASP A 76 10.76 9.16 8.70
CA ASP A 76 11.14 10.06 7.60
C ASP A 76 10.11 10.08 6.46
N ALA A 77 9.50 8.93 6.17
CA ALA A 77 8.45 8.84 5.18
C ALA A 77 7.18 9.57 5.64
N LEU A 78 6.72 9.34 6.89
CA LEU A 78 5.47 9.91 7.40
C LEU A 78 5.56 11.41 7.74
N ARG A 79 6.72 11.90 8.20
CA ARG A 79 6.86 13.31 8.65
C ARG A 79 6.60 14.34 7.56
N ARG A 80 6.64 13.94 6.29
CA ARG A 80 6.38 14.80 5.13
C ARG A 80 4.91 14.83 4.71
N LEU A 81 4.07 13.95 5.25
CA LEU A 81 2.65 13.95 4.91
C LEU A 81 2.01 15.30 5.30
N PRO A 82 1.05 15.79 4.51
CA PRO A 82 0.19 16.90 4.92
C PRO A 82 -0.54 16.62 6.22
N SER A 83 -0.68 17.67 7.03
CA SER A 83 -1.33 17.58 8.34
C SER A 83 -2.80 17.19 8.24
N ASP A 84 -3.50 17.62 7.18
CA ASP A 84 -4.90 17.28 6.95
C ASP A 84 -5.09 15.77 6.65
N PHE A 85 -4.25 15.21 5.79
CA PHE A 85 -4.20 13.79 5.45
C PHE A 85 -3.84 12.96 6.68
N PHE A 86 -2.81 13.36 7.41
CA PHE A 86 -2.34 12.62 8.59
C PHE A 86 -3.35 12.65 9.74
N SER A 87 -4.09 13.74 9.91
CA SER A 87 -5.11 13.86 10.95
C SER A 87 -6.25 12.85 10.76
N ILE A 88 -6.52 12.39 9.53
CA ILE A 88 -7.48 11.30 9.28
C ILE A 88 -6.97 10.01 9.92
N LEU A 89 -5.69 9.69 9.72
CA LEU A 89 -5.02 8.51 10.29
C LEU A 89 -4.99 8.55 11.82
N GLU A 90 -4.76 9.73 12.42
CA GLU A 90 -4.75 9.91 13.88
C GLU A 90 -6.15 9.86 14.51
N SER A 91 -7.18 10.33 13.79
CA SER A 91 -8.54 10.42 14.33
C SER A 91 -9.20 9.08 14.62
N GLY A 92 -8.60 7.96 14.18
CA GLY A 92 -9.18 6.62 14.31
C GLY A 92 -10.31 6.32 13.33
N ARG A 93 -10.66 7.27 12.44
CA ARG A 93 -11.55 7.03 11.28
C ARG A 93 -10.97 6.00 10.30
N ARG A 94 -9.64 5.88 10.31
CA ARG A 94 -8.83 4.88 9.62
C ARG A 94 -7.74 4.44 10.59
N ASP A 95 -7.91 3.32 11.30
CA ASP A 95 -6.84 2.81 12.17
C ASP A 95 -5.81 2.07 11.32
N VAL A 96 -4.56 2.51 11.31
CA VAL A 96 -3.50 1.91 10.48
C VAL A 96 -2.44 1.26 11.35
N ARG A 97 -2.04 0.05 10.98
CA ARG A 97 -0.93 -0.67 11.59
C ARG A 97 0.07 -1.05 10.51
N PHE A 98 1.35 -1.01 10.85
CA PHE A 98 2.43 -1.37 9.95
C PHE A 98 3.06 -2.67 10.41
N HIS A 99 3.23 -3.61 9.48
CA HIS A 99 3.93 -4.85 9.73
C HIS A 99 5.17 -4.90 8.85
N VAL A 100 6.34 -4.78 9.46
CA VAL A 100 7.63 -4.83 8.77
C VAL A 100 8.07 -6.28 8.65
N GLN A 101 8.26 -6.76 7.41
CA GLN A 101 8.61 -8.15 7.14
C GLN A 101 9.64 -8.25 6.02
N PRO A 102 10.50 -9.28 5.99
CA PRO A 102 11.34 -9.57 4.83
C PRO A 102 10.56 -9.97 3.58
N VAL A 103 11.26 -10.03 2.43
CA VAL A 103 10.70 -10.64 1.22
C VAL A 103 10.35 -12.11 1.47
N LEU A 104 9.21 -12.56 0.93
CA LEU A 104 8.72 -13.94 1.12
C LEU A 104 9.58 -14.98 0.38
N SER A 105 10.26 -14.57 -0.70
CA SER A 105 11.21 -15.40 -1.44
C SER A 105 12.16 -14.49 -2.22
N ALA A 106 13.36 -15.00 -2.55
CA ALA A 106 14.33 -14.30 -3.41
C ALA A 106 13.78 -14.00 -4.83
N SER A 107 12.70 -14.69 -5.23
CA SER A 107 12.02 -14.51 -6.52
C SER A 107 10.82 -13.55 -6.45
N SER A 108 10.47 -13.05 -5.27
CA SER A 108 9.37 -12.10 -5.09
C SER A 108 9.95 -10.70 -4.88
N PRO A 109 9.56 -9.69 -5.70
CA PRO A 109 10.02 -8.34 -5.47
C PRO A 109 9.51 -7.81 -4.12
N PRO A 110 10.20 -6.81 -3.52
CA PRO A 110 9.63 -6.01 -2.44
C PRO A 110 8.21 -5.55 -2.78
N LEU A 111 7.32 -5.68 -1.80
CA LEU A 111 5.91 -5.41 -1.95
C LEU A 111 5.39 -4.70 -0.71
N ALA A 112 4.56 -3.69 -0.91
CA ALA A 112 3.64 -3.25 0.13
C ALA A 112 2.21 -3.67 -0.22
N GLU A 113 1.42 -3.96 0.81
CA GLU A 113 0.05 -4.43 0.65
C GLU A 113 -0.78 -3.89 1.82
N VAL A 114 -1.88 -3.22 1.52
CA VAL A 114 -2.89 -2.82 2.52
C VAL A 114 -3.99 -3.88 2.61
N ARG A 115 -4.26 -4.34 3.84
CA ARG A 115 -5.42 -5.20 4.12
C ARG A 115 -6.42 -4.50 5.05
N PRO A 116 -7.63 -4.17 4.57
CA PRO A 116 -8.70 -3.66 5.41
C PRO A 116 -9.40 -4.79 6.19
N SER A 117 -9.86 -4.49 7.39
CA SER A 117 -10.63 -5.40 8.26
C SER A 117 -11.56 -4.61 9.19
N GLY A 118 -12.62 -5.28 9.68
CA GLY A 118 -13.59 -4.71 10.61
C GLY A 118 -14.73 -3.94 9.91
N PRO A 119 -15.69 -3.39 10.67
CA PRO A 119 -16.85 -2.69 10.12
C PRO A 119 -16.49 -1.32 9.54
N GLY A 120 -17.33 -0.77 8.65
CA GLY A 120 -17.04 0.48 7.92
C GLY A 120 -16.90 1.72 8.83
N ASP A 121 -17.61 1.75 9.95
CA ASP A 121 -17.55 2.83 10.95
C ASP A 121 -16.28 2.79 11.82
N ARG A 122 -15.55 1.66 11.82
CA ARG A 122 -14.33 1.46 12.60
C ARG A 122 -13.33 0.56 11.85
N ARG A 123 -12.94 0.99 10.65
CA ARG A 123 -12.02 0.22 9.81
C ARG A 123 -10.60 0.21 10.37
N THR A 124 -10.01 -0.98 10.40
CA THR A 124 -8.59 -1.21 10.67
C THR A 124 -7.88 -1.67 9.42
N TYR A 125 -6.73 -1.08 9.10
CA TYR A 125 -5.89 -1.40 7.96
C TYR A 125 -4.54 -1.89 8.44
N VAL A 126 -4.05 -2.97 7.87
CA VAL A 126 -2.68 -3.44 8.08
C VAL A 126 -1.89 -3.22 6.80
N VAL A 127 -0.87 -2.37 6.86
CA VAL A 127 0.12 -2.15 5.80
C VAL A 127 1.26 -3.12 6.02
N PHE A 128 1.33 -4.15 5.19
CA PHE A 128 2.44 -5.08 5.16
C PHE A 128 3.56 -4.48 4.32
N LEU A 129 4.73 -4.26 4.92
CA LEU A 129 5.93 -3.75 4.25
C LEU A 129 6.89 -4.92 4.04
N ARG A 130 6.62 -5.76 3.04
CA ARG A 130 7.37 -6.99 2.76
C ARG A 130 8.56 -6.68 1.85
N GLY A 131 9.76 -6.64 2.39
CA GLY A 131 10.94 -6.27 1.60
C GLY A 131 11.08 -4.78 1.31
N ALA A 132 10.06 -3.96 1.64
CA ALA A 132 10.06 -2.53 1.30
C ALA A 132 11.23 -1.77 1.96
N LEU A 133 11.72 -2.27 3.10
CA LEU A 133 12.87 -1.70 3.80
C LEU A 133 14.20 -1.98 3.07
N GLU A 134 14.26 -2.83 2.05
CA GLU A 134 15.45 -2.99 1.20
C GLU A 134 15.51 -1.96 0.05
N LEU A 135 14.43 -1.21 -0.17
CA LEU A 135 14.35 -0.17 -1.18
C LEU A 135 15.06 1.11 -0.71
N ASP A 136 15.49 1.95 -1.64
CA ASP A 136 16.00 3.29 -1.33
C ASP A 136 14.91 4.17 -0.70
N ASP A 137 15.30 5.19 0.08
CA ASP A 137 14.37 6.01 0.87
C ASP A 137 13.30 6.73 0.04
N VAL A 138 13.60 7.12 -1.19
CA VAL A 138 12.62 7.74 -2.10
C VAL A 138 11.57 6.71 -2.52
N VAL A 139 12.00 5.50 -2.88
CA VAL A 139 11.10 4.43 -3.31
C VAL A 139 10.26 3.92 -2.14
N LEU A 140 10.88 3.70 -0.96
CA LEU A 140 10.17 3.33 0.26
C LEU A 140 9.07 4.35 0.59
N ARG A 141 9.38 5.65 0.48
CA ARG A 141 8.41 6.71 0.70
C ARG A 141 7.29 6.70 -0.32
N ALA A 142 7.62 6.51 -1.60
CA ALA A 142 6.63 6.40 -2.67
C ALA A 142 5.63 5.28 -2.41
N VAL A 143 6.15 4.09 -2.11
CA VAL A 143 5.34 2.91 -1.79
C VAL A 143 4.48 3.17 -0.54
N LEU A 144 5.07 3.69 0.55
CA LEU A 144 4.34 3.94 1.79
C LEU A 144 3.20 4.95 1.60
N VAL A 145 3.47 6.06 0.90
CA VAL A 145 2.47 7.10 0.63
C VAL A 145 1.36 6.56 -0.26
N HIS A 146 1.69 5.78 -1.28
CA HIS A 146 0.73 5.14 -2.16
C HIS A 146 -0.21 4.18 -1.40
N GLU A 147 0.33 3.32 -0.53
CA GLU A 147 -0.49 2.45 0.33
C GLU A 147 -1.38 3.25 1.29
N LEU A 148 -0.89 4.36 1.84
CA LEU A 148 -1.71 5.23 2.68
C LEU A 148 -2.82 5.93 1.89
N CYS A 149 -2.62 6.22 0.61
CA CYS A 149 -3.68 6.72 -0.26
C CYS A 149 -4.81 5.68 -0.39
N HIS A 150 -4.47 4.39 -0.54
CA HIS A 150 -5.47 3.31 -0.51
C HIS A 150 -6.25 3.24 0.79
N VAL A 151 -5.60 3.48 1.93
CA VAL A 151 -6.27 3.57 3.24
C VAL A 151 -7.27 4.72 3.28
N ILE A 152 -6.85 5.91 2.86
CA ILE A 152 -7.71 7.10 2.90
C ILE A 152 -8.95 6.91 2.01
N LEU A 153 -8.76 6.33 0.83
CA LEU A 153 -9.81 6.05 -0.14
C LEU A 153 -10.68 4.82 0.19
N ASP A 154 -10.39 4.09 1.29
CA ASP A 154 -11.04 2.81 1.66
C ASP A 154 -11.07 1.77 0.53
N HIS A 155 -9.95 1.62 -0.19
CA HIS A 155 -9.81 0.60 -1.23
C HIS A 155 -9.84 -0.81 -0.62
N LYS A 156 -10.69 -1.70 -1.17
CA LYS A 156 -11.05 -3.02 -0.61
C LYS A 156 -9.98 -4.12 -0.78
N ALA A 157 -8.73 -3.79 -0.46
CA ALA A 157 -7.49 -4.52 -0.75
C ALA A 157 -6.92 -4.17 -2.14
N PRO A 158 -5.93 -3.26 -2.22
CA PRO A 158 -5.05 -3.19 -3.38
C PRO A 158 -4.31 -4.52 -3.45
N ILE A 159 -4.82 -5.47 -4.24
CA ILE A 159 -3.94 -6.48 -4.75
C ILE A 159 -3.18 -5.76 -5.84
N ALA A 160 -1.97 -5.30 -5.52
CA ALA A 160 -0.94 -5.13 -6.53
C ALA A 160 -0.92 -6.45 -7.30
N TRP A 161 -1.57 -6.44 -8.48
CA TRP A 161 -1.78 -7.55 -9.40
C TRP A 161 -3.02 -8.48 -9.24
N PRO A 162 -4.08 -8.32 -10.05
CA PRO A 162 -5.12 -9.34 -10.17
C PRO A 162 -4.63 -10.53 -11.02
N ARG A 163 -4.72 -11.74 -10.46
CA ARG A 163 -4.68 -13.01 -11.22
C ARG A 163 -6.05 -13.38 -11.82
N GLU A 164 -6.94 -12.41 -12.06
CA GLU A 164 -8.39 -12.66 -12.22
C GLU A 164 -9.04 -11.86 -13.38
N PRO A 165 -10.32 -12.17 -13.77
CA PRO A 165 -11.01 -11.72 -15.00
C PRO A 165 -10.91 -10.24 -15.38
N HIS A 166 -11.21 -9.91 -16.65
CA HIS A 166 -11.06 -8.57 -17.25
C HIS A 166 -11.63 -7.41 -16.41
N GLU A 167 -12.85 -7.57 -15.86
CA GLU A 167 -13.49 -6.54 -15.02
C GLU A 167 -12.71 -6.25 -13.73
N LEU A 168 -12.07 -7.27 -13.14
CA LEU A 168 -11.22 -7.10 -11.96
C LEU A 168 -9.90 -6.40 -12.30
N ARG A 169 -9.39 -6.56 -13.53
CA ARG A 169 -8.23 -5.80 -14.01
C ARG A 169 -8.53 -4.32 -14.22
N ARG A 170 -9.73 -4.00 -14.70
CA ARG A 170 -10.18 -2.62 -14.88
C ARG A 170 -10.37 -1.91 -13.54
N ALA A 171 -11.12 -2.53 -12.63
CA ALA A 171 -11.34 -1.98 -11.29
C ALA A 171 -10.01 -1.78 -10.54
N ALA A 172 -9.09 -2.74 -10.61
CA ALA A 172 -7.77 -2.59 -10.01
C ALA A 172 -6.99 -1.41 -10.63
N ALA A 173 -6.92 -1.31 -11.96
CA ALA A 173 -6.23 -0.19 -12.61
C ALA A 173 -6.86 1.18 -12.28
N GLU A 174 -8.18 1.26 -12.13
CA GLU A 174 -8.87 2.48 -11.69
C GLU A 174 -8.47 2.87 -10.26
N MET A 175 -8.47 1.90 -9.33
CA MET A 175 -8.04 2.09 -7.94
C MET A 175 -6.57 2.50 -7.81
N GLU A 176 -5.67 1.86 -8.55
CA GLU A 176 -4.24 2.19 -8.57
C GLU A 176 -4.01 3.63 -9.07
N ASN A 177 -4.67 4.00 -10.18
CA ASN A 177 -4.58 5.35 -10.71
C ASN A 177 -5.17 6.40 -9.76
N GLU A 178 -6.23 6.07 -9.03
CA GLU A 178 -6.82 6.97 -8.03
C GLU A 178 -5.87 7.23 -6.87
N ALA A 179 -5.18 6.20 -6.36
CA ALA A 179 -4.18 6.35 -5.31
C ALA A 179 -2.96 7.15 -5.79
N LEU A 180 -2.47 6.91 -7.01
CA LEU A 180 -1.38 7.70 -7.61
C LEU A 180 -1.78 9.17 -7.78
N ARG A 181 -3.02 9.44 -8.23
CA ARG A 181 -3.55 10.81 -8.36
C ARG A 181 -3.67 11.50 -7.00
N LEU A 182 -4.10 10.77 -5.97
CA LEU A 182 -4.16 11.31 -4.61
C LEU A 182 -2.75 11.65 -4.10
N ALA A 183 -1.76 10.78 -4.30
CA ALA A 183 -0.36 11.04 -3.94
C ALA A 183 0.20 12.32 -4.60
N ASP A 184 -0.09 12.51 -5.89
CA ASP A 184 0.22 13.75 -6.62
C ASP A 184 -0.48 14.98 -6.01
N GLU A 185 -1.76 14.86 -5.67
CA GLU A 185 -2.58 15.92 -5.06
C GLU A 185 -2.03 16.36 -3.69
N ILE A 186 -1.56 15.42 -2.88
CA ILE A 186 -1.00 15.69 -1.54
C ILE A 186 0.48 16.10 -1.57
N GLY A 187 1.07 16.28 -2.76
CA GLY A 187 2.38 16.90 -2.95
C GLY A 187 3.56 15.94 -3.15
N PHE A 188 3.32 14.64 -3.34
CA PHE A 188 4.37 13.62 -3.52
C PHE A 188 4.62 13.30 -5.00
N LYS A 189 4.80 14.34 -5.83
CA LYS A 189 4.90 14.19 -7.29
C LYS A 189 6.12 13.39 -7.72
N GLU A 190 7.28 13.66 -7.12
CA GLU A 190 8.53 12.96 -7.45
C GLU A 190 8.41 11.47 -7.09
N GLU A 191 7.93 11.18 -5.89
CA GLU A 191 7.70 9.82 -5.43
C GLU A 191 6.66 9.09 -6.31
N THR A 192 5.62 9.77 -6.74
CA THR A 192 4.61 9.21 -7.65
C THR A 192 5.21 8.89 -9.02
N TRP A 193 6.08 9.75 -9.57
CA TRP A 193 6.80 9.45 -10.81
C TRP A 193 7.73 8.25 -10.68
N VAL A 194 8.49 8.15 -9.59
CA VAL A 194 9.35 6.99 -9.31
C VAL A 194 8.54 5.70 -9.29
N LEU A 195 7.37 5.71 -8.63
CA LEU A 195 6.52 4.52 -8.56
C LEU A 195 5.95 4.15 -9.94
N ARG A 196 5.55 5.14 -10.75
CA ARG A 196 5.08 4.93 -12.13
C ARG A 196 6.16 4.30 -13.01
N ASP A 197 7.40 4.74 -12.90
CA ASP A 197 8.53 4.19 -13.64
C ASP A 197 8.78 2.72 -13.25
N ILE A 198 8.78 2.40 -11.94
CA ILE A 198 8.91 1.03 -11.45
C ILE A 198 7.78 0.12 -11.97
N ILE A 199 6.53 0.60 -11.94
CA ILE A 199 5.38 -0.15 -12.49
C ILE A 199 5.56 -0.40 -14.00
N SER A 200 6.07 0.59 -14.73
CA SER A 200 6.36 0.47 -16.17
C SER A 200 7.45 -0.56 -16.46
N ASP A 201 8.55 -0.54 -15.70
CA ASP A 201 9.65 -1.49 -15.86
C ASP A 201 9.20 -2.93 -15.58
N LEU A 202 8.46 -3.14 -14.48
CA LEU A 202 7.89 -4.45 -14.14
C LEU A 202 6.89 -4.94 -15.21
N ALA A 203 6.13 -4.03 -15.82
CA ALA A 203 5.24 -4.37 -16.93
C ALA A 203 6.03 -4.79 -18.19
N HIS A 204 7.12 -4.09 -18.50
CA HIS A 204 8.00 -4.43 -19.61
C HIS A 204 8.65 -5.82 -19.44
N GLU A 205 9.21 -6.11 -18.26
CA GLU A 205 9.83 -7.41 -17.94
C GLU A 205 8.86 -8.59 -18.11
N ARG A 206 7.56 -8.35 -17.93
CA ARG A 206 6.50 -9.36 -18.07
C ARG A 206 5.90 -9.45 -19.47
N GLY A 207 6.44 -8.70 -20.43
CA GLY A 207 5.96 -8.68 -21.81
C GLY A 207 4.57 -8.08 -21.99
N VAL A 208 4.12 -7.23 -21.05
CA VAL A 208 2.86 -6.47 -21.14
C VAL A 208 3.15 -5.01 -21.51
N GLU A 209 3.89 -4.84 -22.60
CA GLU A 209 4.31 -3.53 -23.11
C GLU A 209 3.10 -2.61 -23.39
N GLY A 210 3.18 -1.36 -22.92
CA GLY A 210 2.08 -0.40 -23.03
C GLY A 210 1.02 -0.53 -21.93
N HIS A 211 1.29 -1.25 -20.84
CA HIS A 211 0.42 -1.25 -19.66
C HIS A 211 0.41 0.09 -18.91
N VAL A 212 1.43 0.93 -19.07
CA VAL A 212 1.47 2.31 -18.54
C VAL A 212 1.41 3.29 -19.72
N LEU A 213 0.60 4.35 -19.60
CA LEU A 213 0.47 5.42 -20.59
C LEU A 213 1.61 6.43 -20.45
N PRO A 214 1.89 7.26 -21.48
CA PRO A 214 2.85 8.37 -21.35
C PRO A 214 2.50 9.38 -20.25
N SER A 215 1.24 9.42 -19.81
CA SER A 215 0.80 10.20 -18.64
C SER A 215 1.28 9.62 -17.31
N GLY A 216 1.80 8.38 -17.30
CA GLY A 216 2.09 7.62 -16.10
C GLY A 216 0.89 6.86 -15.54
N ASP A 217 -0.30 6.98 -16.15
CA ASP A 217 -1.47 6.21 -15.71
C ASP A 217 -1.36 4.75 -16.15
N ILE A 218 -1.80 3.83 -15.30
CA ILE A 218 -2.03 2.43 -15.65
C ILE A 218 -3.16 2.37 -16.68
N ARG A 219 -2.87 1.80 -17.84
CA ARG A 219 -3.81 1.63 -18.95
C ARG A 219 -4.93 0.71 -18.53
N LEU A 220 -6.16 1.23 -18.62
CA LEU A 220 -7.37 0.41 -18.45
C LEU A 220 -7.44 -0.65 -19.55
N PRO A 221 -7.84 -1.90 -19.22
CA PRO A 221 -8.12 -2.92 -20.23
C PRO A 221 -9.11 -2.38 -21.26
N LYS A 222 -8.83 -2.56 -22.56
CA LYS A 222 -9.80 -2.20 -23.61
C LYS A 222 -11.06 -3.05 -23.45
N ASP A 223 -12.24 -2.44 -23.56
CA ASP A 223 -13.50 -3.18 -23.57
C ASP A 223 -13.49 -4.16 -24.76
N GLU A 224 -13.52 -5.47 -24.48
CA GLU A 224 -13.77 -6.49 -25.52
C GLU A 224 -15.27 -6.50 -25.88
N ARG A 225 -15.80 -5.35 -26.28
CA ARG A 225 -17.12 -5.27 -26.93
C ARG A 225 -16.93 -4.89 -28.38
N PHE A 226 -17.04 -5.92 -29.21
CA PHE A 226 -17.16 -5.91 -30.67
C PHE A 226 -15.88 -5.60 -31.47
N SER A 227 -15.01 -6.61 -31.58
CA SER A 227 -14.31 -6.88 -32.85
C SER A 227 -14.85 -8.17 -33.47
N ASN A 228 -16.18 -8.22 -33.63
CA ASN A 228 -16.76 -8.88 -34.80
C ASN A 228 -17.28 -7.73 -35.64
N ASP A 229 -16.51 -7.30 -36.62
CA ASP A 229 -17.01 -6.82 -37.90
C ASP A 229 -15.85 -6.64 -38.89
N PHE A 230 -15.93 -7.45 -39.95
CA PHE A 230 -15.17 -7.56 -41.21
C PHE A 230 -13.87 -8.40 -41.23
#